data_AF-A0A7G9FI54-F1
#
_entry.id   AF-A0A7G9FI54-F1
#
_cell.length_a   1.000
_cell.length_b   1.000
_cell.length_c   1.000
_cell.angle_alpha   90.00
_cell.angle_beta   90.00
_cell.angle_gamma   90.00
#
_symmetry.space_group_name_H-M   'P 1'
#
loop_
_entity.id
_entity.type
_entity.pdbx_description
1 polymer ?
#
loop_
_entity_poly.entity_id
_entity_poly.type
_entity_poly.pdbx_seq_one_letter_code
_entity_poly.pdbx_strand_id
1 'polypeptide(L)'
;MKKMTMAALIAAAIAALVFTGCTTGDPDLPVSVKPAYIIGGATAGDAAGTEKWNTMRVPITFAAGKATYEFTHSAEKETAWGNGAGKTSFKLLLDEGGATAWGTNGGPITAGTEIVTDVGGANNIVLSGLTGGTKYKITITASGLAIKVKFE
;
A
#
# COMPACT_ATOMS: atom_id res chain seq x y z
N MET A 1 -23.27 44.71 38.89
CA MET A 1 -21.83 44.63 39.25
C MET A 1 -21.27 43.32 38.71
N LYS A 2 -20.23 43.44 37.88
CA LYS A 2 -19.47 42.38 37.20
C LYS A 2 -18.89 41.35 38.18
N LYS A 3 -18.88 40.07 37.79
CA LYS A 3 -17.69 39.20 37.82
C LYS A 3 -17.72 38.28 36.60
N MET A 4 -17.06 38.73 35.53
CA MET A 4 -16.72 37.93 34.36
C MET A 4 -15.42 37.19 34.69
N THR A 5 -15.45 35.86 34.78
CA THR A 5 -14.24 35.03 34.76
C THR A 5 -13.96 34.66 33.31
N MET A 6 -13.02 35.40 32.71
CA MET A 6 -12.34 35.02 31.48
C MET A 6 -11.55 33.72 31.71
N ALA A 7 -11.72 32.75 30.82
CA ALA A 7 -10.68 31.79 30.49
C ALA A 7 -10.72 31.64 28.95
N ALA A 8 -9.59 31.96 28.36
CA ALA A 8 -9.39 32.29 26.95
C ALA A 8 -9.68 31.12 25.99
N LEU A 9 -10.45 31.40 24.93
CA LEU A 9 -10.33 30.68 23.66
C LEU A 9 -8.93 30.98 23.09
N ILE A 10 -8.08 29.96 22.98
CA ILE A 10 -6.89 30.06 22.14
C ILE A 10 -7.30 29.57 20.74
N ALA A 11 -7.66 30.53 19.90
CA ALA A 11 -7.72 30.40 18.46
C ALA A 11 -6.64 31.30 17.86
N ALA A 12 -5.59 30.73 17.30
CA ALA A 12 -4.62 31.36 16.40
C ALA A 12 -3.61 30.29 15.97
N ALA A 13 -3.13 30.17 14.75
CA ALA A 13 -3.47 30.77 13.47
C ALA A 13 -2.84 29.83 12.41
N ILE A 14 -3.53 29.65 11.29
CA ILE A 14 -3.00 28.93 10.13
C ILE A 14 -1.85 29.77 9.57
N ALA A 15 -0.62 29.34 9.75
CA ALA A 15 0.53 29.92 9.08
C ALA A 15 0.61 29.33 7.66
N ALA A 16 0.07 30.06 6.69
CA ALA A 16 0.46 29.90 5.30
C ALA A 16 1.91 30.38 5.16
N LEU A 17 2.83 29.48 4.80
CA LEU A 17 4.17 29.87 4.36
C LEU A 17 4.18 29.92 2.83
N VAL A 18 4.61 31.07 2.34
CA VAL A 18 4.47 31.56 0.97
C VAL A 18 5.47 30.87 0.03
N PHE A 19 4.99 30.56 -1.17
CA PHE A 19 5.75 30.14 -2.35
C PHE A 19 6.88 31.11 -2.69
N THR A 20 8.12 30.63 -2.68
CA THR A 20 9.16 31.05 -3.63
C THR A 20 10.12 29.89 -3.86
N GLY A 21 10.00 29.23 -5.02
CA GLY A 21 10.95 28.22 -5.47
C GLY A 21 10.27 27.12 -6.27
N CYS A 22 10.28 27.23 -7.60
CA CYS A 22 9.94 26.13 -8.48
C CYS A 22 10.86 24.93 -8.20
N THR A 23 10.39 23.96 -7.43
CA THR A 23 10.46 22.56 -7.81
C THR A 23 9.10 21.95 -7.46
N THR A 24 8.48 21.31 -8.44
CA THR A 24 7.24 20.54 -8.27
C THR A 24 7.59 19.27 -7.50
N GLY A 25 7.96 19.41 -6.24
CA GLY A 25 8.20 18.35 -5.27
C GLY A 25 7.07 18.39 -4.25
N ASP A 26 6.28 17.32 -4.20
CA ASP A 26 5.23 17.06 -3.21
C ASP A 26 5.70 17.54 -1.82
N PRO A 27 4.96 18.40 -1.10
CA PRO A 27 5.39 18.93 0.19
C PRO A 27 5.81 17.80 1.12
N ASP A 28 7.00 17.94 1.71
CA ASP A 28 7.58 16.99 2.66
C ASP A 28 6.56 16.60 3.73
N LEU A 29 5.95 15.43 3.52
CA LEU A 29 5.06 14.80 4.47
C LEU A 29 5.92 14.15 5.56
N PRO A 30 5.47 14.19 6.83
CA PRO A 30 6.19 13.61 7.96
C PRO A 30 6.54 12.16 7.64
N VAL A 31 7.85 11.87 7.51
CA VAL A 31 8.47 10.59 7.12
C VAL A 31 7.56 9.74 6.23
N SER A 32 7.61 9.92 4.91
CA SER A 32 6.91 9.06 3.95
C SER A 32 7.22 7.58 4.25
N VAL A 33 6.28 6.89 4.88
CA VAL A 33 6.39 5.48 5.27
C VAL A 33 6.12 4.66 4.02
N LYS A 34 7.13 4.55 3.16
CA LYS A 34 7.03 3.79 1.91
C LYS A 34 7.17 2.30 2.23
N PRO A 35 6.32 1.44 1.69
CA PRO A 35 6.55 0.01 1.79
C PRO A 35 7.88 -0.35 1.10
N ALA A 36 8.68 -1.18 1.73
CA ALA A 36 9.93 -1.68 1.17
C ALA A 36 9.75 -3.01 0.44
N TYR A 37 8.67 -3.75 0.73
CA TYR A 37 8.44 -5.08 0.15
C TYR A 37 6.99 -5.28 -0.26
N ILE A 38 6.80 -6.13 -1.28
CA ILE A 38 5.53 -6.78 -1.60
C ILE A 38 5.64 -8.27 -1.26
N ILE A 39 4.56 -8.85 -0.73
CA ILE A 39 4.50 -10.26 -0.35
C ILE A 39 3.12 -10.85 -0.65
N GLY A 40 3.08 -12.07 -1.15
CA GLY A 40 1.88 -12.91 -1.17
C GLY A 40 1.83 -13.82 -2.37
N GLY A 41 0.63 -14.27 -2.73
CA GLY A 41 0.46 -15.15 -3.89
C GLY A 41 0.91 -14.51 -5.20
N ALA A 42 0.85 -13.18 -5.31
CA ALA A 42 1.36 -12.47 -6.49
C ALA A 42 2.88 -12.66 -6.68
N THR A 43 3.63 -12.84 -5.58
CA THR A 43 5.11 -12.80 -5.55
C THR A 43 5.77 -14.16 -5.53
N ALA A 44 5.15 -15.15 -4.90
CA ALA A 44 5.62 -16.52 -4.89
C ALA A 44 4.39 -17.43 -4.91
N GLY A 45 4.20 -18.16 -6.01
CA GLY A 45 3.26 -19.29 -6.02
C GLY A 45 3.58 -20.23 -4.85
N ASP A 46 2.53 -20.76 -4.25
CA ASP A 46 2.45 -21.55 -3.02
C ASP A 46 3.71 -21.65 -2.11
N ALA A 47 3.70 -20.89 -1.01
CA ALA A 47 4.68 -21.06 0.06
C ALA A 47 4.00 -21.68 1.30
N ALA A 48 4.09 -23.00 1.42
CA ALA A 48 3.79 -23.69 2.66
C ALA A 48 5.00 -23.64 3.63
N GLY A 49 4.75 -23.31 4.91
CA GLY A 49 5.74 -23.40 6.01
C GLY A 49 6.24 -22.06 6.60
N THR A 50 6.83 -22.11 7.79
CA THR A 50 7.26 -20.95 8.62
C THR A 50 8.52 -20.23 8.12
N GLU A 51 9.38 -20.87 7.33
CA GLU A 51 10.65 -20.29 6.86
C GLU A 51 10.53 -19.46 5.57
N LYS A 52 9.37 -19.51 4.88
CA LYS A 52 9.22 -18.93 3.53
C LYS A 52 8.74 -17.49 3.47
N TRP A 53 8.41 -16.84 4.59
CA TRP A 53 8.18 -15.39 4.61
C TRP A 53 9.35 -14.61 4.00
N ASN A 54 10.58 -15.10 4.17
CA ASN A 54 11.77 -14.52 3.54
C ASN A 54 11.85 -14.75 2.03
N THR A 55 11.31 -15.85 1.50
CA THR A 55 11.41 -16.21 0.07
C THR A 55 10.24 -15.70 -0.76
N MET A 56 9.12 -15.32 -0.14
CA MET A 56 7.99 -14.68 -0.81
C MET A 56 8.12 -13.16 -0.92
N ARG A 57 8.99 -12.54 -0.12
CA ARG A 57 9.16 -11.09 -0.10
C ARG A 57 10.00 -10.65 -1.28
N VAL A 58 9.45 -9.71 -2.03
CA VAL A 58 10.17 -9.06 -3.13
C VAL A 58 10.38 -7.60 -2.74
N PRO A 59 11.64 -7.11 -2.71
CA PRO A 59 11.93 -5.70 -2.52
C PRO A 59 11.26 -4.86 -3.62
N ILE A 60 10.74 -3.69 -3.25
CA ILE A 60 10.22 -2.71 -4.19
C ILE A 60 10.97 -1.39 -4.04
N THR A 61 11.28 -0.77 -5.18
CA THR A 61 12.02 0.49 -5.22
C THR A 61 11.11 1.60 -5.70
N PHE A 62 11.03 2.67 -4.94
CA PHE A 62 10.28 3.86 -5.33
C PHE A 62 11.14 4.80 -6.18
N ALA A 63 10.64 5.14 -7.36
CA ALA A 63 11.15 6.21 -8.22
C ALA A 63 10.04 7.23 -8.47
N ALA A 64 10.32 8.52 -8.25
CA ALA A 64 9.34 9.61 -8.41
C ALA A 64 7.99 9.33 -7.70
N GLY A 65 8.03 8.81 -6.47
CA GLY A 65 6.83 8.55 -5.65
C GLY A 65 6.05 7.27 -6.03
N LYS A 66 6.55 6.47 -6.98
CA LYS A 66 5.89 5.23 -7.42
C LYS A 66 6.82 4.03 -7.37
N ALA A 67 6.27 2.85 -7.10
CA ALA A 67 6.90 1.56 -7.33
C ALA A 67 5.99 0.69 -8.21
N THR A 68 6.56 -0.19 -9.01
CA THR A 68 5.80 -1.09 -9.87
C THR A 68 6.24 -2.52 -9.65
N TYR A 69 5.28 -3.43 -9.58
CA TYR A 69 5.52 -4.86 -9.52
C TYR A 69 4.77 -5.57 -10.64
N GLU A 70 5.51 -6.21 -11.55
CA GLU A 70 4.93 -7.02 -12.62
C GLU A 70 4.94 -8.50 -12.26
N PHE A 71 3.88 -9.21 -12.63
CA PHE A 71 3.81 -10.65 -12.41
C PHE A 71 2.98 -11.33 -13.50
N THR A 72 3.33 -12.56 -13.85
CA THR A 72 2.47 -13.45 -14.63
C THR A 72 1.58 -14.24 -13.68
N HIS A 73 0.27 -14.29 -13.95
CA HIS A 73 -0.67 -15.09 -13.14
C HIS A 73 -0.57 -16.57 -13.50
N SER A 74 -0.68 -17.46 -12.52
CA SER A 74 -0.65 -18.90 -12.68
C SER A 74 -1.49 -19.60 -11.60
N ALA A 75 -1.81 -20.88 -11.79
CA ALA A 75 -2.63 -21.64 -10.85
C ALA A 75 -1.99 -21.72 -9.45
N GLU A 76 -0.66 -21.79 -9.37
CA GLU A 76 0.09 -21.81 -8.10
C GLU A 76 -0.09 -20.51 -7.29
N LYS A 77 -0.43 -19.40 -7.95
CA LYS A 77 -0.70 -18.11 -7.28
C LYS A 77 -2.11 -18.01 -6.72
N GLU A 78 -3.02 -18.86 -7.17
CA GLU A 78 -4.40 -18.95 -6.69
C GLU A 78 -4.48 -19.68 -5.34
N THR A 79 -3.61 -20.66 -5.16
CA THR A 79 -3.52 -21.49 -3.95
C THR A 79 -2.67 -20.85 -2.86
N ALA A 80 -1.66 -20.06 -3.24
CA ALA A 80 -0.63 -19.55 -2.33
C ALA A 80 -1.17 -18.98 -1.02
N TRP A 81 -2.23 -18.18 -1.06
CA TRP A 81 -2.96 -17.68 0.12
C TRP A 81 -4.48 -17.97 0.04
N GLY A 82 -4.87 -19.04 -0.66
CA GLY A 82 -6.22 -19.63 -0.61
C GLY A 82 -7.37 -18.77 -1.14
N ASN A 83 -7.14 -17.86 -2.10
CA ASN A 83 -8.21 -16.98 -2.60
C ASN A 83 -9.14 -17.63 -3.62
N GLY A 84 -8.72 -18.76 -4.20
CA GLY A 84 -9.45 -19.49 -5.22
C GLY A 84 -9.17 -18.99 -6.64
N ALA A 85 -9.85 -19.62 -7.61
CA ALA A 85 -9.58 -19.45 -9.03
C ALA A 85 -9.72 -17.99 -9.51
N GLY A 86 -8.81 -17.58 -10.40
CA GLY A 86 -8.78 -16.25 -10.99
C GLY A 86 -8.47 -15.13 -9.99
N LYS A 87 -7.91 -15.46 -8.82
CA LYS A 87 -7.57 -14.51 -7.77
C LYS A 87 -6.16 -14.73 -7.24
N THR A 88 -5.56 -13.66 -6.75
CA THR A 88 -4.35 -13.73 -5.92
C THR A 88 -4.40 -12.63 -4.88
N SER A 89 -3.60 -12.75 -3.82
CA SER A 89 -3.58 -11.73 -2.78
C SER A 89 -2.17 -11.36 -2.37
N PHE A 90 -2.01 -10.15 -1.89
CA PHE A 90 -0.74 -9.66 -1.38
C PHE A 90 -0.93 -8.67 -0.23
N LYS A 91 0.17 -8.37 0.46
CA LYS A 91 0.32 -7.22 1.35
C LYS A 91 1.58 -6.44 0.94
N LEU A 92 1.63 -5.20 1.38
CA LEU A 92 2.84 -4.38 1.33
C LEU A 92 3.42 -4.30 2.73
N LEU A 93 4.74 -4.37 2.88
CA LEU A 93 5.42 -4.36 4.17
C LEU A 93 6.37 -3.18 4.26
N LEU A 94 6.46 -2.58 5.45
CA LEU A 94 7.43 -1.53 5.73
C LEU A 94 8.86 -2.08 5.77
N ASP A 95 9.02 -3.28 6.31
CA ASP A 95 10.31 -3.92 6.56
C ASP A 95 10.21 -5.45 6.52
N GLU A 96 11.35 -6.11 6.77
CA GLU A 96 11.46 -7.56 6.88
C GLU A 96 10.91 -8.13 8.20
N GLY A 97 10.59 -7.29 9.18
CA GLY A 97 9.88 -7.72 10.39
C GLY A 97 8.39 -7.93 10.14
N GLY A 98 7.81 -7.21 9.16
CA GLY A 98 6.39 -7.30 8.79
C GLY A 98 5.43 -6.73 9.84
N ALA A 99 5.95 -6.05 10.87
CA ALA A 99 5.16 -5.49 11.97
C ALA A 99 4.23 -4.37 11.50
N THR A 100 4.64 -3.60 10.49
CA THR A 100 3.78 -2.65 9.78
C THR A 100 3.52 -3.15 8.37
N ALA A 101 2.25 -3.39 8.06
CA ALA A 101 1.80 -3.84 6.75
C ALA A 101 0.61 -3.01 6.27
N TRP A 102 0.51 -2.83 4.96
CA TRP A 102 -0.68 -2.26 4.33
C TRP A 102 -1.54 -3.37 3.75
N GLY A 103 -2.82 -3.30 4.08
CA GLY A 103 -3.87 -4.20 3.61
C GLY A 103 -5.05 -3.42 3.06
N THR A 104 -6.22 -4.04 3.05
CA THR A 104 -7.48 -3.37 2.73
C THR A 104 -8.60 -3.88 3.62
N ASN A 105 -9.58 -3.03 3.92
CA ASN A 105 -10.87 -3.44 4.47
C ASN A 105 -11.95 -3.65 3.39
N GLY A 106 -11.61 -3.44 2.12
CA GLY A 106 -12.48 -3.66 0.97
C GLY A 106 -12.44 -5.08 0.42
N GLY A 107 -13.29 -5.33 -0.59
CA GLY A 107 -13.32 -6.60 -1.32
C GLY A 107 -12.22 -6.73 -2.40
N PRO A 108 -12.22 -7.83 -3.15
CA PRO A 108 -11.30 -8.01 -4.28
C PRO A 108 -11.44 -6.90 -5.33
N ILE A 109 -10.33 -6.51 -5.92
CA ILE A 109 -10.28 -5.49 -6.98
C ILE A 109 -9.99 -6.13 -8.34
N THR A 110 -10.50 -5.53 -9.41
CA THR A 110 -10.28 -5.95 -10.80
C THR A 110 -9.29 -5.02 -11.51
N ALA A 111 -8.73 -5.48 -12.63
CA ALA A 111 -7.79 -4.68 -13.41
C ALA A 111 -8.45 -3.35 -13.85
N GLY A 112 -7.68 -2.26 -13.78
CA GLY A 112 -8.15 -0.89 -13.96
C GLY A 112 -8.56 -0.17 -12.65
N THR A 113 -8.63 -0.88 -11.52
CA THR A 113 -9.05 -0.30 -10.23
C THR A 113 -7.87 0.29 -9.45
N GLU A 114 -8.08 1.44 -8.80
CA GLU A 114 -7.17 2.01 -7.80
C GLU A 114 -7.86 2.07 -6.43
N ILE A 115 -7.14 1.70 -5.38
CA ILE A 115 -7.58 1.81 -3.99
C ILE A 115 -6.55 2.55 -3.14
N VAL A 116 -7.03 3.15 -2.04
CA VAL A 116 -6.19 3.57 -0.92
C VAL A 116 -6.11 2.39 0.05
N THR A 117 -4.90 2.06 0.50
CA THR A 117 -4.68 0.97 1.45
C THR A 117 -4.76 1.47 2.89
N ASP A 118 -5.01 0.53 3.80
CA ASP A 118 -5.09 0.80 5.23
C ASP A 118 -3.75 0.43 5.90
N VAL A 119 -3.13 1.39 6.60
CA VAL A 119 -1.98 1.11 7.48
C VAL A 119 -2.46 0.17 8.60
N GLY A 120 -1.80 -0.97 8.77
CA GLY A 120 -2.23 -2.00 9.73
C GLY A 120 -3.49 -2.77 9.30
N GLY A 121 -3.87 -2.69 8.02
CA GLY A 121 -5.04 -3.40 7.49
C GLY A 121 -5.00 -4.90 7.76
N ALA A 122 -6.08 -5.42 8.36
CA ALA A 122 -6.20 -6.82 8.75
C ALA A 122 -6.21 -7.75 7.52
N ASN A 123 -6.95 -7.38 6.47
CA ASN A 123 -7.11 -8.24 5.29
C ASN A 123 -6.05 -7.98 4.22
N ASN A 124 -5.84 -9.00 3.39
CA ASN A 124 -4.97 -8.92 2.23
C ASN A 124 -5.63 -8.11 1.11
N ILE A 125 -4.81 -7.47 0.28
CA ILE A 125 -5.28 -6.90 -0.98
C ILE A 125 -5.48 -8.04 -1.96
N VAL A 126 -6.71 -8.26 -2.40
CA VAL A 126 -7.06 -9.38 -3.31
C VAL A 126 -7.27 -8.82 -4.72
N LEU A 127 -6.53 -9.34 -5.68
CA LEU A 127 -6.73 -9.12 -7.11
C LEU A 127 -7.62 -10.22 -7.66
N SER A 128 -8.52 -9.87 -8.59
CA SER A 128 -9.51 -10.78 -9.15
C SER A 128 -9.72 -10.58 -10.65
N GLY A 129 -10.32 -11.58 -11.30
CA GLY A 129 -10.48 -11.58 -12.76
C GLY A 129 -9.17 -11.93 -13.48
N LEU A 130 -8.26 -12.62 -12.80
CA LEU A 130 -6.96 -13.00 -13.34
C LEU A 130 -7.11 -14.20 -14.28
N THR A 131 -6.38 -14.16 -15.39
CA THR A 131 -6.30 -15.26 -16.35
C THR A 131 -4.90 -15.85 -16.33
N GLY A 132 -4.80 -17.17 -16.23
CA GLY A 132 -3.51 -17.88 -16.23
C GLY A 132 -2.68 -17.54 -17.48
N GLY A 133 -1.38 -17.33 -17.28
CA GLY A 133 -0.44 -16.93 -18.33
C GLY A 133 -0.47 -15.45 -18.70
N THR A 134 -1.40 -14.66 -18.15
CA THR A 134 -1.47 -13.21 -18.41
C THR A 134 -0.52 -12.44 -17.49
N LYS A 135 0.19 -11.47 -18.06
CA LYS A 135 1.02 -10.54 -17.30
C LYS A 135 0.18 -9.38 -16.79
N TYR A 136 0.34 -9.07 -15.52
CA TYR A 136 -0.32 -8.00 -14.80
C TYR A 136 0.70 -7.09 -14.11
N LYS A 137 0.26 -5.91 -13.72
CA LYS A 137 1.07 -4.90 -13.04
C LYS A 137 0.33 -4.33 -11.83
N ILE A 138 1.07 -4.17 -10.75
CA ILE A 138 0.65 -3.46 -9.55
C ILE A 138 1.47 -2.19 -9.48
N THR A 139 0.80 -1.03 -9.54
CA THR A 139 1.44 0.27 -9.35
C THR A 139 1.12 0.76 -7.94
N ILE A 140 2.17 1.01 -7.16
CA ILE A 140 2.09 1.49 -5.78
C ILE A 140 2.50 2.96 -5.79
N THR A 141 1.65 3.83 -5.28
CA THR A 141 1.96 5.26 -5.14
C THR A 141 1.97 5.64 -3.67
N ALA A 142 3.03 6.33 -3.24
CA ALA A 142 3.12 6.89 -1.90
C ALA A 142 2.96 8.40 -1.99
N SER A 143 1.91 8.95 -1.37
CA SER A 143 1.72 10.40 -1.19
C SER A 143 1.40 10.65 0.28
N GLY A 144 2.44 11.04 1.01
CA GLY A 144 2.39 11.20 2.46
C GLY A 144 2.18 9.90 3.21
N LEU A 145 1.11 9.85 4.00
CA LEU A 145 0.69 8.66 4.75
C LEU A 145 -0.21 7.73 3.92
N ALA A 146 -0.68 8.18 2.76
CA ALA A 146 -1.55 7.39 1.90
C ALA A 146 -0.70 6.54 0.95
N ILE A 147 -0.87 5.22 1.04
CA ILE A 147 -0.38 4.27 0.06
C ILE A 147 -1.55 3.88 -0.83
N LYS A 148 -1.39 4.07 -2.14
CA LYS A 148 -2.36 3.66 -3.15
C LYS A 148 -1.86 2.48 -3.94
N VAL A 149 -2.78 1.60 -4.31
CA VAL A 149 -2.53 0.45 -5.16
C VAL A 149 -3.44 0.54 -6.35
N LYS A 150 -2.85 0.58 -7.54
CA LYS A 150 -3.56 0.42 -8.80
C LYS A 150 -3.23 -0.95 -9.40
N PHE A 151 -4.25 -1.70 -9.75
CA PHE A 151 -4.13 -2.99 -10.43
C PHE A 151 -4.38 -2.79 -11.93
N GLU A 152 -3.46 -3.29 -12.76
CA GLU A 152 -3.43 -3.13 -14.22
C GLU A 152 -3.19 -4.46 -14.92
#